data_AF-A0A433C968-F1
#
_entry.id   AF-A0A433C968-F1
#
_cell.length_a   1.000
_cell.length_b   1.000
_cell.length_c   1.000
_cell.angle_alpha   90.00
_cell.angle_beta   90.00
_cell.angle_gamma   90.00
#
_symmetry.space_group_name_H-M   'P 1'
#
loop_
_entity.id
_entity.type
_entity.pdbx_description
1 polymer ?
#
loop_
_entity_poly.entity_id
_entity_poly.type
_entity_poly.pdbx_seq_one_letter_code
_entity_poly.pdbx_strand_id
1 'polypeptide(L)' 'MSAIALRGIDALIFDCDGTLVDSEEPGLEVLHALALEEGVVLSLAQARQRFRGVRMAECVAWIAAQCPDRPARF' A
#
# COMPACT_ATOMS: atom_id res chain seq x y z
N MET A 1 16.23 -28.54 -10.17
CA MET A 1 16.39 -27.46 -9.16
C MET A 1 16.88 -28.10 -7.88
N SER A 2 18.01 -27.65 -7.32
CA SER A 2 18.55 -28.18 -6.07
C SER A 2 17.90 -27.47 -4.88
N ALA A 3 17.36 -28.23 -3.93
CA ALA A 3 16.82 -27.67 -2.69
C ALA A 3 17.98 -27.22 -1.79
N ILE A 4 17.93 -25.99 -1.30
CA ILE A 4 18.82 -25.52 -0.24
C ILE A 4 18.49 -26.31 1.03
N ALA A 5 19.48 -27.03 1.56
CA ALA A 5 19.35 -27.67 2.86
C ALA A 5 19.60 -26.62 3.96
N LEU A 6 18.51 -26.07 4.52
CA LEU A 6 18.56 -25.22 5.70
C LEU A 6 18.85 -26.09 6.93
N ARG A 7 20.13 -26.23 7.28
CA ARG A 7 20.54 -27.03 8.45
C ARG A 7 20.25 -26.25 9.74
N GLY A 8 19.55 -26.89 10.68
CA GLY A 8 19.25 -26.33 12.00
C GLY A 8 18.06 -25.36 12.05
N ILE A 9 17.22 -25.33 11.00
CA ILE A 9 15.95 -24.60 11.01
C ILE A 9 14.81 -25.61 11.05
N ASP A 10 14.03 -25.61 12.14
CA ASP A 10 12.90 -26.52 12.32
C ASP A 10 11.62 -26.02 11.64
N ALA A 11 11.49 -24.69 11.44
CA ALA A 11 10.35 -24.06 10.79
C ALA A 11 10.71 -22.72 10.13
N LEU A 12 9.94 -22.34 9.11
CA LEU A 12 9.97 -21.03 8.48
C LEU A 12 8.61 -20.36 8.60
N ILE A 13 8.61 -19.10 9.02
CA ILE A 13 7.42 -18.25 9.04
C ILE A 13 7.66 -17.16 8.01
N PHE A 14 6.75 -17.07 7.04
CA PHE A 14 6.78 -16.05 6.02
C PHE A 14 5.74 -14.99 6.36
N ASP A 15 6.13 -13.74 6.20
CA ASP A 15 5.16 -12.67 6.08
C ASP A 15 4.27 -12.91 4.84
N CYS A 16 3.07 -12.36 4.82
CA CYS A 16 2.14 -12.55 3.70
C CYS A 16 2.37 -11.47 2.63
N ASP A 17 2.10 -10.21 2.98
CA ASP A 17 2.08 -9.10 2.06
C ASP A 17 3.49 -8.72 1.59
N GLY A 18 3.69 -8.63 0.27
CA GLY A 18 5.00 -8.33 -0.32
C GLY A 18 6.03 -9.46 -0.20
N THR A 19 5.69 -10.58 0.46
CA THR A 19 6.55 -11.76 0.59
C THR A 19 5.96 -12.97 -0.12
N LEU A 20 4.73 -13.38 0.23
CA LEU A 20 4.02 -14.48 -0.42
C LEU A 20 3.05 -13.99 -1.48
N VAL A 21 2.47 -12.80 -1.32
CA VAL A 21 1.49 -12.21 -2.23
C VAL A 21 1.91 -10.81 -2.65
N ASP A 22 1.70 -10.48 -3.93
CA ASP A 22 1.84 -9.12 -4.42
C ASP A 22 0.54 -8.34 -4.16
N SER A 23 0.36 -7.91 -2.91
CA SER A 23 -0.81 -7.14 -2.46
C SER A 23 -0.65 -5.63 -2.63
N GLU A 24 0.52 -5.16 -3.06
CA GLU A 24 0.81 -3.73 -3.13
C GLU A 24 0.07 -3.06 -4.30
N GLU A 25 0.11 -3.67 -5.48
CA GLU A 25 -0.56 -3.12 -6.67
C GLU A 25 -2.10 -3.00 -6.49
N PRO A 26 -2.83 -4.05 -6.06
CA PRO A 26 -4.27 -3.92 -5.81
C PRO A 26 -4.59 -2.95 -4.66
N GLY A 27 -3.76 -2.91 -3.61
CA GLY A 27 -3.93 -1.96 -2.51
C GLY A 27 -3.81 -0.49 -2.97
N LEU A 28 -2.86 -0.21 -3.85
CA LEU A 28 -2.65 1.12 -4.43
C LEU A 28 -3.78 1.53 -5.39
N GLU A 29 -4.35 0.59 -6.13
CA GLU A 29 -5.51 0.85 -7.00
C GLU A 29 -6.74 1.25 -6.19
N VAL A 30 -7.03 0.53 -5.10
CA VAL A 30 -8.13 0.89 -4.19
C VAL A 30 -7.89 2.25 -3.55
N LEU A 31 -6.68 2.50 -3.03
CA LEU A 31 -6.35 3.78 -2.41
C LEU A 31 -6.47 4.96 -3.40
N HIS A 32 -6.04 4.75 -4.65
CA HIS A 32 -6.18 5.72 -5.72
C HIS A 32 -7.66 6.01 -6.03
N ALA A 33 -8.48 4.98 -6.18
CA ALA A 33 -9.91 5.13 -6.41
C ALA A 33 -10.60 5.93 -5.28
N LEU A 34 -10.29 5.61 -4.02
CA LEU A 34 -10.81 6.34 -2.86
C LEU A 34 -10.34 7.80 -2.85
N ALA A 35 -9.08 8.08 -3.21
CA ALA A 35 -8.59 9.46 -3.31
C ALA A 35 -9.34 10.27 -4.37
N LEU A 36 -9.68 9.65 -5.51
CA LEU A 36 -10.49 10.29 -6.56
C LEU A 36 -11.92 10.60 -6.05
N GLU A 37 -12.53 9.70 -5.30
CA GLU A 37 -13.85 9.92 -4.67
C GLU A 37 -13.83 11.10 -3.69
N GLU A 38 -12.69 11.35 -3.05
CA GLU A 38 -12.46 12.51 -2.17
C GLU A 38 -12.10 13.80 -2.94
N GLY A 39 -12.17 13.78 -4.26
CA GLY A 39 -11.91 14.94 -5.13
C GLY A 39 -10.42 15.23 -5.34
N VAL A 40 -9.52 14.34 -4.92
CA VAL A 40 -8.08 14.49 -5.17
C VAL A 40 -7.80 14.21 -6.65
N VAL A 41 -7.06 15.11 -7.30
CA VAL A 41 -6.64 14.92 -8.69
C VAL A 41 -5.25 14.28 -8.70
N LEU A 42 -5.21 12.97 -8.91
CA LEU A 42 -3.99 12.17 -8.93
C LEU A 42 -4.13 11.05 -9.97
N SER A 43 -3.13 10.80 -10.81
CA SER A 43 -3.10 9.62 -11.67
C SER A 43 -2.64 8.38 -10.89
N LEU A 44 -3.03 7.18 -11.35
CA LEU A 44 -2.58 5.93 -10.73
C LEU A 44 -1.05 5.78 -10.73
N ALA A 45 -0.37 6.24 -11.78
CA ALA A 45 1.10 6.22 -11.84
C ALA A 45 1.73 7.13 -10.76
N GLN A 46 1.18 8.32 -10.55
CA GLN A 46 1.62 9.20 -9.48
C GLN A 46 1.30 8.62 -8.10
N ALA A 47 0.14 8.00 -7.92
CA ALA A 47 -0.22 7.30 -6.68
C ALA A 47 0.77 6.17 -6.36
N ARG A 48 1.11 5.34 -7.34
CA ARG A 48 2.12 4.27 -7.21
C ARG A 48 3.49 4.84 -6.83
N GLN A 49 3.95 5.87 -7.52
CA GLN A 49 5.22 6.52 -7.20
C GLN A 49 5.23 7.14 -5.79
N ARG A 50 4.08 7.64 -5.33
CA ARG A 50 3.95 8.37 -4.06
C ARG A 50 3.79 7.45 -2.85
N PHE A 51 3.06 6.34 -3.00
CA PHE A 51 2.56 5.54 -1.87
C PHE A 51 3.17 4.14 -1.77
N ARG A 52 3.87 3.66 -2.80
CA ARG A 52 4.60 2.37 -2.76
C ARG A 52 5.58 2.35 -1.57
N GLY A 53 5.49 1.32 -0.75
CA GLY A 53 6.31 1.15 0.47
C GLY A 53 6.08 2.20 1.56
N VAL A 54 5.08 3.08 1.43
CA VAL A 54 4.75 4.10 2.43
C VAL A 54 3.74 3.54 3.42
N ARG A 55 3.86 3.94 4.68
CA ARG A 55 2.91 3.54 5.72
C ARG A 55 1.52 4.07 5.38
N MET A 56 0.50 3.22 5.47
CA MET A 56 -0.89 3.59 5.14
C MET A 56 -1.35 4.89 5.83
N ALA A 57 -0.98 5.10 7.10
CA ALA A 57 -1.29 6.33 7.84
C ALA A 57 -0.73 7.59 7.16
N GLU A 58 0.46 7.52 6.58
CA GLU A 58 1.06 8.65 5.85
C GLU A 58 0.38 8.87 4.50
N CYS A 59 -0.02 7.80 3.81
CA CYS A 59 -0.80 7.89 2.58
C CYS A 59 -2.13 8.61 2.82
N VAL A 60 -2.87 8.19 3.85
CA VAL A 60 -4.15 8.81 4.25
C VAL A 60 -3.95 10.27 4.68
N ALA A 61 -2.92 10.57 5.47
CA ALA A 61 -2.62 11.93 5.87
C ALA A 61 -2.31 12.84 4.67
N TRP A 62 -1.57 12.33 3.68
CA TRP A 62 -1.29 13.08 2.47
C TRP A 62 -2.55 13.33 1.64
N ILE A 63 -3.41 12.32 1.46
CA ILE A 63 -4.69 12.45 0.74
C ILE A 63 -5.58 13.49 1.43
N ALA A 64 -5.73 13.40 2.76
CA ALA A 64 -6.53 14.34 3.53
C ALA A 64 -6.03 15.78 3.38
N ALA A 65 -4.72 16.00 3.30
CA ALA A 65 -4.14 17.32 3.06
C ALA A 65 -4.40 17.87 1.64
N GLN A 66 -4.79 17.04 0.68
CA GLN A 66 -5.19 17.47 -0.68
C GLN A 66 -6.68 17.83 -0.77
N CYS A 67 -7.50 17.49 0.23
CA CYS A 67 -8.93 17.73 0.23
C CYS A 67 -9.25 19.09 0.87
N PRO A 68 -9.71 20.11 0.12
CA PRO A 68 -9.87 21.47 0.65
C PRO A 68 -11.03 21.65 1.64
N ASP A 69 -12.09 20.83 1.54
CA ASP A 69 -13.41 21.15 2.11
C ASP A 69 -14.07 20.03 2.93
N ARG A 70 -13.30 19.09 3.47
CA ARG A 70 -13.89 17.99 4.25
C ARG A 70 -13.83 18.28 5.76
N PRO A 71 -14.95 18.59 6.44
CA PRO A 71 -14.95 18.65 7.89
C PRO A 71 -14.51 17.30 8.45
N ALA A 72 -13.68 17.32 9.50
CA ALA A 72 -13.16 16.13 10.16
C ALA A 72 -14.32 15.18 10.47
N ARG A 73 -14.32 14.01 9.83
CA ARG A 73 -15.27 12.93 10.13
C ARG A 73 -14.56 12.01 11.12
N PHE A 74 -15.05 12.03 12.35
CA PHE A 74 -14.84 11.12 13.49
C PHE A 74 -13.43 10.55 13.71
#